data_AF-A8PCH6-F1
#
_entry.id   AF-A8PCH6-F1
#
_cell.length_a   1.000
_cell.length_b   1.000
_cell.length_c   1.000
_cell.angle_alpha   90.00
_cell.angle_beta   90.00
_cell.angle_gamma   90.00
#
_symmetry.space_group_name_H-M   'P 1'
#
loop_
_entity.id
_entity.type
_entity.pdbx_description
1 polymer ?
#
loop_
_entity_poly.entity_id
_entity_poly.type
_entity_poly.pdbx_seq_one_letter_code
_entity_poly.pdbx_strand_id
1 'polypeptide(L)'
;MSDTVSNLWAGLDPEIDRRLREKIKPNPATGELDDGDILMYLRELEDDPDLQAMLEHGNAERKRREESIDFDTFDFGSLPSTPSTWRVTLEPGGLVDPETKSIVRPHEVDAFPDARQTFRVTGWVPSQKMRYVEDFEELPKSGELTLFLKNLFVIPFGNYQPQTPANLIMSHKFALHEHAIAPFLDSIPSMSWRIESQDQGAFVNDMVYQIASRDYKRHLAAGLKAKERGNEFFKNNDRRRAIDAYTESLRRYEDAIAQKVMEHEKAAVFKHIAVVCANRSFAYVKEGMGPGRDVETGIIDAENAIYADKTYSKAYARLARAYQAKGNLKKAQEAIVRGLNVPLIENEAVLVEILIELQTEGKGLPEDKEEYRAWAEKVLADENMRGVKGEWRRRIEERLNSDA
;
A
#
# COMPACT_ATOMS: atom_id res chain seq x y z
N MET A 1 -2.46 18.53 17.54
CA MET A 1 -3.38 17.46 17.08
C MET A 1 -3.87 17.91 15.73
N SER A 2 -3.60 17.16 14.65
CA SER A 2 -4.04 17.60 13.33
C SER A 2 -5.57 17.63 13.30
N ASP A 3 -6.15 18.65 12.68
CA ASP A 3 -7.61 18.78 12.51
C ASP A 3 -8.22 17.62 11.69
N THR A 4 -7.42 16.62 11.25
CA THR A 4 -7.88 15.55 10.34
C THR A 4 -8.49 14.41 11.12
N VAL A 5 -7.75 13.97 12.13
CA VAL A 5 -8.17 12.99 13.12
C VAL A 5 -9.52 13.44 13.68
N SER A 6 -9.61 14.68 14.18
CA SER A 6 -10.85 15.20 14.78
C SER A 6 -12.11 15.10 13.90
N ASN A 7 -11.98 15.07 12.58
CA ASN A 7 -13.12 15.00 11.65
C ASN A 7 -13.50 13.58 11.22
N LEU A 8 -12.62 12.60 11.39
CA LEU A 8 -12.94 11.19 11.23
C LEU A 8 -13.68 10.66 12.47
N TRP A 9 -13.29 11.18 13.64
CA TRP A 9 -13.90 10.85 14.93
C TRP A 9 -15.17 11.63 15.24
N ALA A 10 -15.44 12.60 14.39
CA ALA A 10 -16.49 13.56 14.57
C ALA A 10 -17.88 12.91 14.45
N GLY A 11 -18.64 12.91 15.54
CA GLY A 11 -19.99 12.35 15.59
C GLY A 11 -19.99 10.90 16.04
N LEU A 12 -18.83 10.35 16.40
CA LEU A 12 -18.77 9.12 17.18
C LEU A 12 -19.27 9.36 18.59
N ASP A 13 -19.76 8.29 19.19
CA ASP A 13 -19.95 8.22 20.63
C ASP A 13 -18.61 8.61 21.33
N PRO A 14 -18.62 9.59 22.25
CA PRO A 14 -17.40 10.07 22.91
C PRO A 14 -16.61 8.98 23.62
N GLU A 15 -17.26 7.91 24.08
CA GLU A 15 -16.61 6.78 24.74
C GLU A 15 -15.95 5.83 23.73
N ILE A 16 -16.52 5.68 22.53
CA ILE A 16 -15.86 4.98 21.41
C ILE A 16 -14.61 5.75 20.97
N ASP A 17 -14.71 7.07 20.77
CA ASP A 17 -13.59 7.92 20.39
C ASP A 17 -12.45 7.86 21.42
N ARG A 18 -12.78 8.00 22.71
CA ARG A 18 -11.80 7.91 23.80
C ARG A 18 -11.06 6.57 23.79
N ARG A 19 -11.79 5.46 23.70
CA ARG A 19 -11.19 4.11 23.70
C ARG A 19 -10.27 3.88 22.51
N LEU A 20 -10.66 4.33 21.31
CA LEU A 20 -9.83 4.18 20.13
C LEU A 20 -8.57 5.06 20.19
N ARG A 21 -8.66 6.29 20.70
CA ARG A 21 -7.48 7.15 20.93
C ARG A 21 -6.48 6.56 21.92
N GLU A 22 -6.95 5.83 22.94
CA GLU A 22 -6.07 5.15 23.90
C GLU A 22 -5.32 3.97 23.27
N LYS A 23 -5.87 3.38 22.19
CA LYS A 23 -5.27 2.24 21.48
C LYS A 23 -4.36 2.65 20.32
N ILE A 24 -4.67 3.74 19.60
CA ILE A 24 -3.84 4.19 18.48
C ILE A 24 -2.59 4.88 19.02
N LYS A 25 -1.42 4.30 18.73
CA LYS A 25 -0.13 4.87 19.15
C LYS A 25 0.19 6.09 18.27
N PRO A 26 0.41 7.28 18.86
CA PRO A 26 0.81 8.46 18.09
C PRO A 26 2.15 8.23 17.39
N ASN A 27 2.35 8.95 16.29
CA ASN A 27 3.63 8.97 15.59
C ASN A 27 4.76 9.35 16.57
N PRO A 28 5.78 8.50 16.77
CA PRO A 28 6.80 8.73 17.79
C PRO A 28 7.71 9.94 17.48
N ALA A 29 7.73 10.42 16.24
CA ALA A 29 8.54 11.57 15.84
C ALA A 29 7.84 12.90 16.09
N THR A 30 6.51 12.96 15.95
CA THR A 30 5.73 14.20 16.10
C THR A 30 4.95 14.26 17.42
N GLY A 31 4.69 13.10 18.04
CA GLY A 31 3.77 12.96 19.18
C GLY A 31 2.31 13.14 18.81
N GLU A 32 1.99 13.26 17.51
CA GLU A 32 0.64 13.47 17.01
C GLU A 32 0.12 12.21 16.32
N LEU A 33 -1.19 11.99 16.38
CA LEU A 33 -1.87 11.04 15.50
C LEU A 33 -1.96 11.64 14.11
N ASP A 34 -1.39 10.97 13.12
CA ASP A 34 -1.61 11.28 11.71
C ASP A 34 -2.62 10.31 11.06
N ASP A 35 -3.08 10.64 9.86
CA ASP A 35 -4.07 9.81 9.15
C ASP A 35 -3.50 8.43 8.79
N GLY A 36 -2.19 8.32 8.63
CA GLY A 36 -1.50 7.06 8.38
C GLY A 36 -1.55 6.13 9.60
N ASP A 37 -1.36 6.66 10.80
CA ASP A 37 -1.48 5.91 12.05
C ASP A 37 -2.88 5.31 12.22
N ILE A 38 -3.92 6.10 11.89
CA ILE A 38 -5.32 5.65 11.93
C ILE A 38 -5.55 4.56 10.88
N LEU A 39 -5.17 4.79 9.61
CA LEU A 39 -5.35 3.79 8.56
C LEU A 39 -4.60 2.49 8.85
N MET A 40 -3.42 2.58 9.45
CA MET A 40 -2.66 1.41 9.89
C MET A 40 -3.39 0.68 11.02
N TYR A 41 -3.91 1.40 12.02
CA TYR A 41 -4.71 0.81 13.08
C TYR A 41 -5.96 0.12 12.52
N LEU A 42 -6.68 0.77 11.61
CA LEU A 42 -7.84 0.21 10.91
C LEU A 42 -7.51 -1.11 10.19
N ARG A 43 -6.33 -1.18 9.59
CA ARG A 43 -5.87 -2.34 8.82
C ARG A 43 -5.36 -3.48 9.71
N GLU A 44 -4.65 -3.16 10.78
CA GLU A 44 -4.02 -4.17 11.65
C GLU A 44 -5.01 -4.78 12.65
N LEU A 45 -6.09 -4.07 12.97
CA LEU A 45 -7.03 -4.42 14.02
C LEU A 45 -8.47 -4.40 13.52
N GLU A 46 -8.70 -4.96 12.33
CA GLU A 46 -10.02 -5.09 11.72
C GLU A 46 -11.03 -5.77 12.66
N ASP A 47 -10.58 -6.75 13.45
CA ASP A 47 -11.40 -7.48 14.43
C ASP A 47 -11.56 -6.76 15.79
N ASP A 48 -11.03 -5.54 15.96
CA ASP A 48 -11.17 -4.81 17.23
C ASP A 48 -12.63 -4.39 17.46
N PRO A 49 -13.23 -4.75 18.61
CA PRO A 49 -14.65 -4.49 18.86
C PRO A 49 -14.98 -3.00 18.93
N ASP A 50 -14.04 -2.15 19.35
CA ASP A 50 -14.29 -0.70 19.39
C ASP A 50 -14.25 -0.11 17.97
N LEU A 51 -13.40 -0.66 17.11
CA LEU A 51 -13.39 -0.30 15.70
C LEU A 51 -14.69 -0.73 15.00
N GLN A 52 -15.14 -1.96 15.21
CA GLN A 52 -16.41 -2.42 14.65
C GLN A 52 -17.58 -1.56 15.14
N ALA A 53 -17.64 -1.26 16.43
CA ALA A 53 -18.64 -0.36 16.99
C ALA A 53 -18.59 1.06 16.38
N MET A 54 -17.39 1.58 16.11
CA MET A 54 -17.19 2.86 15.42
C MET A 54 -17.79 2.84 14.01
N LEU A 55 -17.49 1.80 13.23
CA LEU A 55 -17.97 1.64 11.86
C LEU A 55 -19.50 1.45 11.82
N GLU A 56 -20.04 0.61 12.71
CA GLU A 56 -21.48 0.40 12.86
C GLU A 56 -22.21 1.68 13.25
N HIS A 57 -21.69 2.43 14.22
CA HIS A 57 -22.24 3.71 14.65
C HIS A 57 -22.24 4.73 13.50
N GLY A 58 -21.11 4.86 12.80
CA GLY A 58 -20.99 5.75 11.64
C GLY A 58 -21.98 5.42 10.53
N ASN A 59 -22.14 4.12 10.22
CA ASN A 59 -23.10 3.66 9.22
C ASN A 59 -24.55 3.89 9.65
N ALA A 60 -24.87 3.64 10.93
CA ALA A 60 -26.21 3.86 11.47
C ALA A 60 -26.60 5.35 11.49
N GLU A 61 -25.68 6.24 11.90
CA GLU A 61 -25.90 7.69 11.87
C GLU A 61 -26.06 8.22 10.45
N ARG A 62 -25.21 7.74 9.52
CA ARG A 62 -25.34 8.08 8.10
C ARG A 62 -26.70 7.67 7.55
N LYS A 63 -27.10 6.40 7.75
CA LYS A 63 -28.39 5.87 7.30
C LYS A 63 -29.56 6.64 7.91
N ARG A 64 -29.51 6.95 9.21
CA ARG A 64 -30.54 7.75 9.88
C ARG A 64 -30.67 9.13 9.26
N ARG A 65 -29.54 9.80 8.96
CA ARG A 65 -29.55 11.11 8.29
C ARG A 65 -30.16 11.01 6.90
N GLU A 66 -29.72 10.05 6.09
CA GLU A 66 -30.24 9.78 4.74
C GLU A 66 -31.76 9.50 4.74
N GLU A 67 -32.27 8.74 5.71
CA GLU A 67 -33.70 8.44 5.84
C GLU A 67 -34.52 9.61 6.39
N SER A 68 -33.89 10.55 7.12
CA SER A 68 -34.60 11.65 7.79
C SER A 68 -34.88 12.86 6.88
N ILE A 69 -34.27 12.92 5.69
CA ILE A 69 -34.31 14.09 4.83
C ILE A 69 -35.09 13.77 3.56
N ASP A 70 -36.23 14.44 3.38
CA ASP A 70 -36.93 14.45 2.11
C ASP A 70 -36.36 15.56 1.21
N PHE A 71 -35.54 15.15 0.24
CA PHE A 71 -34.87 16.05 -0.69
C PHE A 71 -35.78 16.78 -1.68
N ASP A 72 -37.05 16.41 -1.79
CA ASP A 72 -38.01 17.08 -2.65
C ASP A 72 -38.67 18.28 -1.94
N THR A 73 -38.70 18.26 -0.60
CA THR A 73 -39.28 19.32 0.22
C THR A 73 -38.24 20.14 1.01
N PHE A 74 -36.97 19.71 1.02
CA PHE A 74 -35.89 20.40 1.73
C PHE A 74 -35.56 21.79 1.12
N ASP A 75 -35.54 22.84 1.96
CA ASP A 75 -35.19 24.20 1.54
C ASP A 75 -33.67 24.43 1.58
N PHE A 76 -33.01 24.14 0.46
CA PHE A 76 -31.57 24.38 0.29
C PHE A 76 -31.18 25.85 0.34
N GLY A 77 -32.10 26.79 0.04
CA GLY A 77 -31.85 28.22 0.09
C GLY A 77 -31.69 28.76 1.51
N SER A 78 -32.26 28.05 2.50
CA SER A 78 -32.14 28.39 3.92
C SER A 78 -30.83 27.96 4.58
N LEU A 79 -30.02 27.13 3.90
CA LEU A 79 -28.76 26.64 4.46
C LEU A 79 -27.80 27.80 4.72
N PRO A 80 -27.06 27.79 5.85
CA PRO A 80 -26.07 28.81 6.13
C PRO A 80 -24.98 28.78 5.06
N SER A 81 -24.62 29.95 4.53
CA SER A 81 -23.52 30.09 3.57
C SER A 81 -22.22 30.46 4.28
N THR A 82 -21.13 29.81 3.86
CA THR A 82 -19.78 30.08 4.37
C THR A 82 -18.96 30.84 3.32
N PRO A 83 -18.02 31.72 3.70
CA PRO A 83 -17.17 32.45 2.76
C PRO A 83 -16.05 31.56 2.18
N SER A 84 -16.34 30.29 1.92
CA SER A 84 -15.42 29.29 1.42
C SER A 84 -15.70 28.94 -0.05
N THR A 85 -14.68 28.43 -0.72
CA THR A 85 -14.81 27.88 -2.08
C THR A 85 -14.73 26.38 -1.98
N TRP A 86 -15.76 25.63 -2.39
CA TRP A 86 -15.69 24.18 -2.42
C TRP A 86 -15.36 23.68 -3.81
N ARG A 87 -14.84 22.45 -3.88
CA ARG A 87 -14.54 21.81 -5.15
C ARG A 87 -15.11 20.40 -5.23
N VAL A 88 -15.78 20.08 -6.33
CA VAL A 88 -16.24 18.72 -6.63
C VAL A 88 -15.39 18.13 -7.74
N THR A 89 -14.76 16.99 -7.47
CA THR A 89 -13.84 16.30 -8.38
C THR A 89 -14.34 14.90 -8.73
N LEU A 90 -14.06 14.45 -9.96
CA LEU A 90 -14.28 13.06 -10.41
C LEU A 90 -12.94 12.37 -10.64
N GLU A 91 -12.70 11.28 -9.94
CA GLU A 91 -11.49 10.47 -10.05
C GLU A 91 -11.84 9.01 -10.38
N PRO A 92 -11.04 8.30 -11.19
CA PRO A 92 -11.20 6.85 -11.31
C PRO A 92 -10.91 6.17 -9.96
N GLY A 93 -11.85 5.36 -9.46
CA GLY A 93 -11.75 4.64 -8.19
C GLY A 93 -10.98 3.31 -8.27
N GLY A 94 -10.70 2.84 -9.49
CA GLY A 94 -10.05 1.55 -9.77
C GLY A 94 -11.02 0.52 -10.35
N LEU A 95 -10.60 -0.74 -10.39
CA LEU A 95 -11.47 -1.84 -10.81
C LEU A 95 -12.05 -2.52 -9.56
N VAL A 96 -13.33 -2.86 -9.59
CA VAL A 96 -13.97 -3.66 -8.56
C VAL A 96 -14.68 -4.85 -9.18
N ASP A 97 -14.69 -5.97 -8.46
CA ASP A 97 -15.54 -7.08 -8.78
C ASP A 97 -17.00 -6.72 -8.44
N PRO A 98 -17.93 -6.73 -9.40
CA PRO A 98 -19.32 -6.35 -9.14
C PRO A 98 -20.05 -7.28 -8.16
N GLU A 99 -19.61 -8.54 -8.00
CA GLU A 99 -20.23 -9.49 -7.07
C GLU A 99 -19.76 -9.25 -5.64
N THR A 100 -18.45 -9.24 -5.40
CA THR A 100 -17.90 -9.11 -4.05
C THR A 100 -17.67 -7.66 -3.60
N LYS A 101 -17.73 -6.71 -4.53
CA LYS A 101 -17.30 -5.30 -4.35
C LYS A 101 -15.83 -5.14 -3.95
N SER A 102 -15.03 -6.20 -4.10
CA SER A 102 -13.61 -6.18 -3.78
C SER A 102 -12.83 -5.39 -4.83
N ILE A 103 -11.84 -4.62 -4.40
CA ILE A 103 -10.92 -3.93 -5.30
C ILE A 103 -10.06 -4.96 -6.04
N VAL A 104 -10.12 -4.94 -7.36
CA VAL A 104 -9.33 -5.80 -8.25
C VAL A 104 -8.03 -5.09 -8.58
N ARG A 105 -6.90 -5.70 -8.22
CA ARG A 105 -5.58 -5.14 -8.54
C ARG A 105 -5.25 -5.37 -10.01
N PRO A 106 -4.39 -4.53 -10.63
CA PRO A 106 -4.03 -4.69 -12.05
C PRO A 106 -3.52 -6.08 -12.46
N HIS A 107 -2.87 -6.82 -11.55
CA HIS A 107 -2.37 -8.17 -11.82
C HIS A 107 -3.40 -9.29 -11.58
N GLU A 108 -4.56 -8.95 -11.01
CA GLU A 108 -5.66 -9.87 -10.76
C GLU A 108 -6.73 -9.79 -11.85
N VAL A 109 -6.66 -8.81 -12.75
CA VAL A 109 -7.69 -8.53 -13.76
C VAL A 109 -8.07 -9.77 -14.59
N ASP A 110 -7.11 -10.63 -14.91
CA ASP A 110 -7.37 -11.88 -15.66
C ASP A 110 -8.25 -12.88 -14.89
N ALA A 111 -8.24 -12.82 -13.55
CA ALA A 111 -9.08 -13.65 -12.68
C ALA A 111 -10.48 -13.04 -12.46
N PHE A 112 -10.69 -11.78 -12.83
CA PHE A 112 -11.94 -11.04 -12.66
C PHE A 112 -12.40 -10.44 -14.00
N PRO A 113 -12.85 -11.27 -14.96
CA PRO A 113 -13.22 -10.81 -16.30
C PRO A 113 -14.38 -9.80 -16.31
N ASP A 114 -15.22 -9.81 -15.27
CA ASP A 114 -16.36 -8.91 -15.12
C ASP A 114 -16.04 -7.66 -14.28
N ALA A 115 -14.76 -7.42 -13.93
CA ALA A 115 -14.36 -6.27 -13.14
C ALA A 115 -14.78 -4.95 -13.81
N ARG A 116 -15.40 -4.06 -13.02
CA ARG A 116 -15.92 -2.77 -13.50
C ARG A 116 -15.09 -1.61 -12.97
N GLN A 117 -14.90 -0.61 -13.83
CA GLN A 117 -14.23 0.63 -13.46
C GLN A 117 -15.16 1.47 -12.57
N THR A 118 -14.76 1.70 -11.32
CA THR A 118 -15.46 2.62 -10.44
C THR A 118 -14.97 4.05 -10.62
N PHE A 119 -15.80 4.99 -10.21
CA PHE A 119 -15.50 6.42 -10.19
C PHE A 119 -15.87 7.00 -8.83
N ARG A 120 -14.96 7.78 -8.27
CA ARG A 120 -15.13 8.46 -7.00
C ARG A 120 -15.45 9.92 -7.26
N VAL A 121 -16.58 10.39 -6.74
CA VAL A 121 -16.92 11.82 -6.69
C VAL A 121 -16.60 12.33 -5.29
N THR A 122 -15.78 13.37 -5.20
CA THR A 122 -15.36 13.94 -3.91
C THR A 122 -15.64 15.43 -3.85
N GLY A 123 -16.29 15.87 -2.78
CA GLY A 123 -16.48 17.28 -2.44
C GLY A 123 -15.45 17.71 -1.40
N TRP A 124 -14.64 18.72 -1.73
CA TRP A 124 -13.53 19.23 -0.93
C TRP A 124 -13.79 20.64 -0.42
N VAL A 125 -13.31 20.91 0.80
CA VAL A 125 -13.18 22.26 1.36
C VAL A 125 -11.68 22.59 1.50
N PRO A 126 -11.16 23.67 0.88
CA PRO A 126 -9.72 23.98 0.79
C PRO A 126 -8.98 24.01 2.13
N SER A 127 -9.67 24.41 3.20
CA SER A 127 -9.10 24.49 4.55
C SER A 127 -9.35 23.24 5.40
N GLN A 128 -10.26 22.35 4.98
CA GLN A 128 -10.90 21.40 5.91
C GLN A 128 -10.99 19.95 5.42
N LYS A 129 -10.35 19.56 4.31
CA LYS A 129 -10.40 18.19 3.74
C LYS A 129 -11.74 17.85 3.07
N MET A 130 -11.92 16.56 2.83
CA MET A 130 -13.06 15.91 2.19
C MET A 130 -14.32 16.08 3.04
N ARG A 131 -15.36 16.66 2.43
CA ARG A 131 -16.66 16.91 3.05
C ARG A 131 -17.67 15.82 2.72
N TYR A 132 -17.64 15.30 1.50
CA TYR A 132 -18.49 14.20 1.06
C TYR A 132 -17.77 13.42 -0.04
N VAL A 133 -18.02 12.12 -0.11
CA VAL A 133 -17.44 11.19 -1.09
C VAL A 133 -18.44 10.08 -1.36
N GLU A 134 -18.56 9.73 -2.63
CA GLU A 134 -19.42 8.65 -3.09
C GLU A 134 -18.72 7.93 -4.25
N ASP A 135 -18.79 6.60 -4.23
CA ASP A 135 -18.21 5.74 -5.26
C ASP A 135 -19.33 5.19 -6.15
N PHE A 136 -19.12 5.25 -7.47
CA PHE A 136 -20.04 4.83 -8.51
C PHE A 136 -19.41 3.69 -9.32
N GLU A 137 -20.18 2.68 -9.72
CA GLU A 137 -19.69 1.53 -10.51
C GLU A 137 -19.44 1.85 -11.98
N GLU A 138 -19.89 3.02 -12.43
CA GLU A 138 -19.72 3.58 -13.76
C GLU A 138 -19.63 5.11 -13.65
N LEU A 139 -19.57 5.83 -14.78
CA LEU A 139 -19.69 7.29 -14.75
C LEU A 139 -21.06 7.68 -14.17
N PRO A 140 -21.11 8.59 -13.19
CA PRO A 140 -22.37 8.97 -12.55
C PRO A 140 -23.32 9.59 -13.56
N LYS A 141 -24.60 9.20 -13.49
CA LYS A 141 -25.67 9.82 -14.27
C LYS A 141 -26.00 11.19 -13.68
N SER A 142 -26.66 12.04 -14.47
CA SER A 142 -27.00 13.39 -14.03
C SER A 142 -27.85 13.42 -12.74
N GLY A 143 -28.80 12.49 -12.58
CA GLY A 143 -29.62 12.40 -11.37
C GLY A 143 -28.80 11.99 -10.13
N GLU A 144 -27.85 11.08 -10.31
CA GLU A 144 -26.94 10.63 -9.25
C GLU A 144 -26.01 11.78 -8.83
N LEU A 145 -25.49 12.56 -9.79
CA LEU A 145 -24.68 13.74 -9.47
C LEU A 145 -25.49 14.83 -8.75
N THR A 146 -26.75 15.05 -9.12
CA THR A 146 -27.62 15.97 -8.39
C THR A 146 -27.85 15.49 -6.96
N LEU A 147 -28.10 14.20 -6.75
CA LEU A 147 -28.26 13.61 -5.43
C LEU A 147 -26.97 13.74 -4.59
N PHE A 148 -25.81 13.47 -5.19
CA PHE A 148 -24.51 13.69 -4.58
C PHE A 148 -24.35 15.13 -4.08
N LEU A 149 -24.72 16.13 -4.88
CA LEU A 149 -24.63 17.54 -4.49
C LEU A 149 -25.58 17.87 -3.34
N LYS A 150 -26.80 17.33 -3.35
CA LYS A 150 -27.75 17.47 -2.23
C LYS A 150 -27.16 16.88 -0.94
N ASN A 151 -26.60 15.67 -1.01
CA ASN A 151 -25.92 15.02 0.11
C ASN A 151 -24.69 15.82 0.59
N LEU A 152 -23.88 16.36 -0.32
CA LEU A 152 -22.72 17.19 0.02
C LEU A 152 -23.09 18.40 0.88
N PHE A 153 -24.24 19.02 0.63
CA PHE A 153 -24.71 20.17 1.40
C PHE A 153 -25.33 19.77 2.73
N VAL A 154 -26.14 18.70 2.76
CA VAL A 154 -27.02 18.38 3.90
C VAL A 154 -26.49 17.25 4.77
N ILE A 155 -25.80 16.27 4.21
CA ILE A 155 -25.29 15.07 4.90
C ILE A 155 -23.76 14.97 4.73
N PRO A 156 -22.99 15.97 5.19
CA PRO A 156 -21.54 15.89 5.09
C PRO A 156 -20.97 14.84 6.05
N PHE A 157 -19.76 14.35 5.78
CA PHE A 157 -19.04 13.44 6.65
C PHE A 157 -18.72 14.05 8.02
N GLY A 158 -18.74 13.22 9.06
CA GLY A 158 -18.37 13.63 10.41
C GLY A 158 -19.27 14.71 11.01
N ASN A 159 -18.64 15.78 11.54
CA ASN A 159 -19.25 16.83 12.38
C ASN A 159 -19.56 18.10 11.59
N TYR A 160 -19.37 18.09 10.28
CA TYR A 160 -19.74 19.23 9.48
C TYR A 160 -21.24 19.47 9.60
N GLN A 161 -21.60 20.72 9.79
CA GLN A 161 -22.99 21.13 9.77
C GLN A 161 -23.49 21.23 8.32
N PRO A 162 -24.80 21.02 8.08
CA PRO A 162 -25.43 21.35 6.81
C PRO A 162 -25.18 22.82 6.45
N GLN A 163 -24.60 23.09 5.28
CA GLN A 163 -24.23 24.44 4.85
C GLN A 163 -23.93 24.47 3.35
N THR A 164 -23.79 25.66 2.78
CA THR A 164 -23.36 25.89 1.39
C THR A 164 -22.06 26.72 1.35
N PRO A 165 -21.25 26.58 0.28
CA PRO A 165 -20.15 27.50 0.02
C PRO A 165 -20.64 28.78 -0.63
N ALA A 166 -19.84 29.84 -0.54
CA ALA A 166 -20.01 31.03 -1.37
C ALA A 166 -19.70 30.74 -2.85
N ASN A 167 -18.76 29.81 -3.10
CA ASN A 167 -18.34 29.42 -4.45
C ASN A 167 -18.22 27.90 -4.56
N LEU A 168 -18.87 27.28 -5.55
CA LEU A 168 -18.71 25.87 -5.90
C LEU A 168 -18.01 25.72 -7.25
N ILE A 169 -16.88 25.03 -7.28
CA ILE A 169 -16.15 24.72 -8.51
C ILE A 169 -16.28 23.23 -8.80
N MET A 170 -16.86 22.88 -9.94
CA MET A 170 -17.00 21.49 -10.36
C MET A 170 -15.96 21.15 -11.42
N SER A 171 -15.47 19.91 -11.41
CA SER A 171 -14.51 19.46 -12.42
C SER A 171 -15.09 19.50 -13.85
N HIS A 172 -14.24 19.76 -14.85
CA HIS A 172 -14.64 19.86 -16.26
C HIS A 172 -15.19 18.53 -16.78
N LYS A 173 -14.84 17.44 -16.10
CA LYS A 173 -15.40 16.11 -16.34
C LYS A 173 -16.92 16.05 -16.14
N PHE A 174 -17.51 17.03 -15.43
CA PHE A 174 -18.96 17.14 -15.24
C PHE A 174 -19.65 18.03 -16.28
N ALA A 175 -18.95 18.54 -17.30
CA ALA A 175 -19.54 19.42 -18.32
C ALA A 175 -20.78 18.81 -19.01
N LEU A 176 -20.79 17.49 -19.24
CA LEU A 176 -21.93 16.80 -19.84
C LEU A 176 -23.19 16.80 -18.95
N HIS A 177 -23.06 17.07 -17.65
CA HIS A 177 -24.16 17.11 -16.70
C HIS A 177 -24.66 18.53 -16.40
N GLU A 178 -24.00 19.56 -16.93
CA GLU A 178 -24.24 20.97 -16.60
C GLU A 178 -25.72 21.35 -16.67
N HIS A 179 -26.37 21.07 -17.80
CA HIS A 179 -27.78 21.41 -18.01
C HIS A 179 -28.71 20.72 -16.99
N ALA A 180 -28.37 19.52 -16.53
CA ALA A 180 -29.21 18.77 -15.61
C ALA A 180 -29.04 19.19 -14.14
N ILE A 181 -27.84 19.63 -13.76
CA ILE A 181 -27.55 20.08 -12.38
C ILE A 181 -27.82 21.57 -12.18
N ALA A 182 -27.75 22.38 -13.23
CA ALA A 182 -27.94 23.83 -13.17
C ALA A 182 -29.25 24.25 -12.48
N PRO A 183 -30.43 23.67 -12.80
CA PRO A 183 -31.68 24.08 -12.14
C PRO A 183 -31.65 23.94 -10.62
N PHE A 184 -30.96 22.92 -10.10
CA PHE A 184 -30.78 22.74 -8.66
C PHE A 184 -29.79 23.75 -8.08
N LEU A 185 -28.62 23.92 -8.71
CA LEU A 185 -27.58 24.81 -8.19
C LEU A 185 -28.00 26.30 -8.25
N ASP A 186 -28.71 26.71 -9.31
CA ASP A 186 -29.24 28.07 -9.49
C ASP A 186 -30.38 28.39 -8.50
N SER A 187 -31.00 27.37 -7.90
CA SER A 187 -32.04 27.57 -6.87
C SER A 187 -31.47 28.01 -5.52
N ILE A 188 -30.15 27.99 -5.33
CA ILE A 188 -29.46 28.34 -4.07
C ILE A 188 -28.86 29.76 -4.20
N PRO A 189 -29.57 30.82 -3.76
CA PRO A 189 -29.20 32.20 -4.07
C PRO A 189 -27.91 32.68 -3.40
N SER A 190 -27.48 32.04 -2.31
CA SER A 190 -26.30 32.42 -1.52
C SER A 190 -24.98 31.85 -2.04
N MET A 191 -25.03 31.09 -3.15
CA MET A 191 -23.91 30.36 -3.71
C MET A 191 -23.75 30.71 -5.19
N SER A 192 -22.52 30.98 -5.61
CA SER A 192 -22.16 30.95 -7.03
C SER A 192 -21.54 29.60 -7.38
N TRP A 193 -21.75 29.12 -8.59
CA TRP A 193 -21.14 27.86 -9.04
C TRP A 193 -20.66 27.97 -10.49
N ARG A 194 -19.68 27.12 -10.84
CA ARG A 194 -19.18 26.99 -12.21
C ARG A 194 -18.51 25.65 -12.44
N ILE A 195 -18.48 25.24 -13.71
CA ILE A 195 -17.62 24.14 -14.17
C ILE A 195 -16.25 24.73 -14.55
N GLU A 196 -15.17 24.11 -14.08
CA GLU A 196 -13.81 24.51 -14.46
C GLU A 196 -13.60 24.34 -15.98
N SER A 197 -12.77 25.19 -16.59
CA SER A 197 -12.35 24.94 -17.97
C SER A 197 -11.33 23.80 -18.03
N GLN A 198 -11.17 23.19 -19.21
CA GLN A 198 -10.18 22.14 -19.43
C GLN A 198 -8.76 22.61 -19.06
N ASP A 199 -8.39 23.85 -19.41
CA ASP A 199 -7.09 24.44 -19.06
C ASP A 199 -6.90 24.60 -17.55
N GLN A 200 -7.94 25.01 -16.83
CA GLN A 200 -7.91 25.09 -15.37
C GLN A 200 -7.77 23.70 -14.74
N GLY A 201 -8.49 22.71 -15.27
CA GLY A 201 -8.37 21.32 -14.86
C GLY A 201 -6.96 20.78 -15.06
N ALA A 202 -6.35 21.03 -16.23
CA ALA A 202 -4.97 20.65 -16.53
C ALA A 202 -3.97 21.33 -15.60
N PHE A 203 -4.11 22.64 -15.36
CA PHE A 203 -3.26 23.40 -14.45
C PHE A 203 -3.30 22.85 -13.02
N VAL A 204 -4.51 22.57 -12.50
CA VAL A 204 -4.63 21.97 -11.16
C VAL A 204 -3.98 20.59 -11.13
N ASN A 205 -4.24 19.74 -12.14
CA ASN A 205 -3.66 18.40 -12.17
C ASN A 205 -2.13 18.45 -12.15
N ASP A 206 -1.52 19.39 -12.89
CA ASP A 206 -0.07 19.61 -12.85
C ASP A 206 0.40 20.08 -11.47
N MET A 207 -0.30 21.04 -10.85
CA MET A 207 0.03 21.51 -9.50
C MET A 207 -0.05 20.38 -8.46
N VAL A 208 -1.09 19.53 -8.51
CA VAL A 208 -1.24 18.36 -7.64
C VAL A 208 -0.10 17.37 -7.88
N TYR A 209 0.25 17.12 -9.14
CA TYR A 209 1.38 16.26 -9.49
C TYR A 209 2.71 16.81 -8.95
N GLN A 210 2.95 18.11 -9.05
CA GLN A 210 4.16 18.75 -8.51
C GLN A 210 4.26 18.60 -6.98
N ILE A 211 3.14 18.78 -6.27
CA ILE A 211 3.07 18.55 -4.82
C ILE A 211 3.36 17.08 -4.49
N ALA A 212 2.69 16.15 -5.18
CA ALA A 212 2.88 14.72 -5.00
C ALA A 212 4.33 14.29 -5.30
N SER A 213 4.95 14.83 -6.36
CA SER A 213 6.34 14.55 -6.73
C SER A 213 7.33 15.08 -5.68
N ARG A 214 7.07 16.27 -5.11
CA ARG A 214 7.89 16.80 -4.02
C ARG A 214 7.79 15.93 -2.77
N ASP A 215 6.58 15.54 -2.39
CA ASP A 215 6.36 14.70 -1.21
C ASP A 215 6.94 13.31 -1.42
N TYR A 216 6.80 12.72 -2.60
CA TYR A 216 7.48 11.48 -3.01
C TYR A 216 8.99 11.56 -2.79
N LYS A 217 9.65 12.61 -3.29
CA LYS A 217 11.10 12.80 -3.10
C LYS A 217 11.48 12.92 -1.63
N ARG A 218 10.66 13.62 -0.84
CA ARG A 218 10.86 13.77 0.61
C ARG A 218 10.77 12.41 1.32
N HIS A 219 9.73 11.63 1.04
CA HIS A 219 9.52 10.30 1.63
C HIS A 219 10.62 9.32 1.20
N LEU A 220 11.00 9.30 -0.08
CA LEU A 220 12.11 8.50 -0.59
C LEU A 220 13.43 8.83 0.14
N ALA A 221 13.77 10.12 0.28
CA ALA A 221 14.98 10.54 0.98
C ALA A 221 14.96 10.16 2.47
N ALA A 222 13.81 10.32 3.14
CA ALA A 222 13.64 9.91 4.54
C ALA A 222 13.78 8.39 4.70
N GLY A 223 13.21 7.60 3.79
CA GLY A 223 13.33 6.14 3.76
C GLY A 223 14.78 5.69 3.58
N LEU A 224 15.53 6.33 2.68
CA LEU A 224 16.96 6.04 2.48
C LEU A 224 17.78 6.31 3.76
N LYS A 225 17.55 7.45 4.42
CA LYS A 225 18.20 7.80 5.69
C LYS A 225 17.84 6.82 6.82
N ALA A 226 16.59 6.37 6.89
CA ALA A 226 16.16 5.36 7.87
C ALA A 226 16.83 4.00 7.62
N LYS A 227 16.94 3.56 6.36
CA LYS A 227 17.71 2.36 5.98
C LYS A 227 19.17 2.45 6.42
N GLU A 228 19.82 3.60 6.20
CA GLU A 228 21.22 3.80 6.59
C GLU A 228 21.41 3.66 8.11
N ARG A 229 20.54 4.28 8.91
CA ARG A 229 20.51 4.07 10.36
C ARG A 229 20.30 2.60 10.73
N GLY A 230 19.40 1.91 10.05
CA GLY A 230 19.18 0.47 10.23
C GLY A 230 20.45 -0.35 9.97
N ASN A 231 21.20 -0.01 8.91
CA ASN A 231 22.48 -0.64 8.61
C ASN A 231 23.55 -0.37 9.69
N GLU A 232 23.57 0.83 10.27
CA GLU A 232 24.47 1.18 11.38
C GLU A 232 24.16 0.37 12.64
N PHE A 233 22.90 0.33 13.07
CA PHE A 233 22.47 -0.49 14.21
C PHE A 233 22.74 -1.97 13.97
N PHE A 234 22.52 -2.44 12.73
CA PHE A 234 22.81 -3.82 12.35
C PHE A 234 24.30 -4.15 12.49
N LYS A 235 25.20 -3.26 12.04
CA LYS A 235 26.66 -3.42 12.19
C LYS A 235 27.09 -3.47 13.66
N ASN A 236 26.40 -2.74 14.52
CA ASN A 236 26.64 -2.72 15.97
C ASN A 236 25.96 -3.87 16.72
N ASN A 237 25.39 -4.86 16.01
CA ASN A 237 24.63 -5.98 16.57
C ASN A 237 23.45 -5.57 17.47
N ASP A 238 22.88 -4.38 17.26
CA ASP A 238 21.66 -3.93 17.95
C ASP A 238 20.43 -4.32 17.12
N ARG A 239 19.94 -5.55 17.31
CA ARG A 239 18.82 -6.10 16.51
C ARG A 239 17.58 -5.21 16.58
N ARG A 240 17.17 -4.82 17.80
CA ARG A 240 15.92 -4.09 18.00
C ARG A 240 15.93 -2.76 17.25
N ARG A 241 16.96 -1.94 17.43
CA ARG A 241 17.05 -0.64 16.74
C ARG A 241 17.23 -0.79 15.24
N ALA A 242 17.91 -1.84 14.77
CA ALA A 242 18.01 -2.12 13.34
C ALA A 242 16.62 -2.41 12.73
N ILE A 243 15.84 -3.28 13.36
CA ILE A 243 14.47 -3.60 12.93
C ILE A 243 13.59 -2.35 12.94
N ASP A 244 13.60 -1.58 14.03
CA ASP A 244 12.79 -0.35 14.15
C ASP A 244 13.11 0.65 13.02
N ALA A 245 14.40 0.83 12.72
CA ALA A 245 14.84 1.74 11.65
C ALA A 245 14.51 1.21 10.24
N TYR A 246 14.60 -0.10 10.00
CA TYR A 246 14.16 -0.70 8.74
C TYR A 246 12.63 -0.62 8.56
N THR A 247 11.86 -0.81 9.63
CA THR A 247 10.40 -0.65 9.60
C THR A 247 10.01 0.80 9.27
N GLU A 248 10.67 1.78 9.89
CA GLU A 248 10.47 3.19 9.52
C GLU A 248 10.84 3.45 8.05
N SER A 249 11.91 2.84 7.55
CA SER A 249 12.29 2.96 6.13
C SER A 249 11.20 2.44 5.20
N LEU A 250 10.61 1.28 5.50
CA LEU A 250 9.51 0.70 4.73
C LEU A 250 8.28 1.59 4.74
N ARG A 251 7.88 2.12 5.90
CA ARG A 251 6.75 3.07 5.99
C ARG A 251 6.96 4.28 5.09
N ARG A 252 8.17 4.85 5.06
CA ARG A 252 8.48 5.98 4.17
C ARG A 252 8.43 5.60 2.69
N TYR A 253 8.79 4.37 2.33
CA TYR A 253 8.62 3.91 0.96
C TYR A 253 7.16 3.66 0.60
N GLU A 254 6.35 3.16 1.53
CA GLU A 254 4.89 3.05 1.39
C GLU A 254 4.23 4.42 1.18
N ASP A 255 4.61 5.43 1.99
CA ASP A 255 4.17 6.81 1.80
C ASP A 255 4.55 7.36 0.41
N ALA A 256 5.75 6.99 -0.08
CA ALA A 256 6.24 7.44 -1.39
C ALA A 256 5.44 6.81 -2.54
N ILE A 257 5.17 5.50 -2.51
CA ILE A 257 4.37 4.84 -3.55
C ILE A 257 2.89 5.25 -3.54
N ALA A 258 2.39 5.72 -2.40
CA ALA A 258 1.03 6.26 -2.26
C ALA A 258 0.86 7.62 -2.95
N GLN A 259 1.96 8.32 -3.27
CA GLN A 259 1.90 9.57 -4.02
C GLN A 259 1.49 9.33 -5.48
N LYS A 260 0.86 10.34 -6.08
CA LYS A 260 0.48 10.35 -7.50
C LYS A 260 1.71 10.61 -8.39
N VAL A 261 2.61 9.64 -8.45
CA VAL A 261 3.85 9.64 -9.23
C VAL A 261 3.82 8.64 -10.38
N MET A 262 4.81 8.71 -11.27
CA MET A 262 4.89 7.86 -12.46
C MET A 262 5.25 6.41 -12.11
N GLU A 263 4.87 5.46 -12.97
CA GLU A 263 5.04 4.03 -12.69
C GLU A 263 6.52 3.62 -12.56
N HIS A 264 7.42 4.24 -13.32
CA HIS A 264 8.85 3.98 -13.21
C HIS A 264 9.45 4.47 -11.88
N GLU A 265 8.88 5.52 -11.29
CA GLU A 265 9.27 6.01 -9.95
C GLU A 265 8.83 5.01 -8.88
N LYS A 266 7.60 4.48 -8.98
CA LYS A 266 7.11 3.41 -8.08
C LYS A 266 7.98 2.16 -8.20
N ALA A 267 8.31 1.72 -9.42
CA ALA A 267 9.19 0.60 -9.66
C ALA A 267 10.59 0.79 -9.03
N ALA A 268 11.12 2.01 -9.03
CA ALA A 268 12.39 2.32 -8.35
C ALA A 268 12.26 2.20 -6.82
N VAL A 269 11.14 2.64 -6.23
CA VAL A 269 10.88 2.46 -4.79
C VAL A 269 10.73 0.99 -4.41
N PHE A 270 10.08 0.16 -5.23
CA PHE A 270 9.98 -1.28 -4.98
C PHE A 270 11.34 -1.97 -4.87
N LYS A 271 12.34 -1.56 -5.66
CA LYS A 271 13.72 -2.04 -5.50
C LYS A 271 14.31 -1.69 -4.14
N HIS A 272 14.00 -0.49 -3.62
CA HIS A 272 14.42 -0.11 -2.26
C HIS A 272 13.68 -0.90 -1.17
N ILE A 273 12.39 -1.15 -1.34
CA ILE A 273 11.60 -2.03 -0.47
C ILE A 273 12.22 -3.43 -0.42
N ALA A 274 12.56 -4.02 -1.57
CA ALA A 274 13.18 -5.33 -1.64
C ALA A 274 14.48 -5.42 -0.83
N VAL A 275 15.34 -4.39 -0.96
CA VAL A 275 16.59 -4.29 -0.19
C VAL A 275 16.33 -4.21 1.32
N VAL A 276 15.39 -3.37 1.74
CA VAL A 276 15.10 -3.17 3.17
C VAL A 276 14.44 -4.39 3.80
N CYS A 277 13.46 -5.00 3.12
CA CYS A 277 12.84 -6.25 3.55
C CYS A 277 13.90 -7.36 3.71
N ALA A 278 14.82 -7.53 2.77
CA ALA A 278 15.89 -8.53 2.91
C ALA A 278 16.85 -8.21 4.07
N ASN A 279 17.17 -6.93 4.31
CA ASN A 279 18.01 -6.54 5.45
C ASN A 279 17.31 -6.77 6.78
N ARG A 280 16.01 -6.46 6.87
CA ARG A 280 15.19 -6.67 8.07
C ARG A 280 15.00 -8.16 8.35
N SER A 281 14.73 -8.96 7.31
CA SER A 281 14.76 -10.43 7.38
C SER A 281 16.07 -10.95 7.99
N PHE A 282 17.21 -10.43 7.54
CA PHE A 282 18.49 -10.85 8.09
C PHE A 282 18.68 -10.43 9.56
N ALA A 283 18.21 -9.25 9.97
CA ALA A 283 18.24 -8.80 11.35
C ALA A 283 17.43 -9.71 12.27
N TYR A 284 16.25 -10.15 11.83
CA TYR A 284 15.40 -11.09 12.55
C TYR A 284 16.04 -12.46 12.74
N VAL A 285 16.72 -12.96 11.72
CA VAL A 285 17.22 -14.35 11.68
C VAL A 285 18.64 -14.49 12.26
N LYS A 286 19.52 -13.50 12.07
CA LYS A 286 20.95 -13.60 12.39
C LYS A 286 21.18 -13.85 13.87
N GLU A 287 21.98 -14.88 14.17
CA GLU A 287 22.34 -15.26 15.53
C GLU A 287 23.33 -14.26 16.16
N GLY A 288 23.35 -14.19 17.49
CA GLY A 288 24.29 -13.34 18.23
C GLY A 288 24.00 -11.83 18.23
N MET A 289 22.90 -11.35 17.60
CA MET A 289 22.51 -9.93 17.61
C MET A 289 21.64 -9.51 18.83
N GLY A 290 21.69 -10.27 19.94
CA GLY A 290 20.87 -10.03 21.13
C GLY A 290 19.53 -10.77 21.13
N PRO A 291 18.57 -10.40 22.00
CA PRO A 291 17.24 -11.02 22.11
C PRO A 291 16.30 -10.64 20.96
N GLY A 292 15.14 -11.28 20.87
CA GLY A 292 14.11 -10.96 19.86
C GLY A 292 14.37 -11.55 18.47
N ARG A 293 14.96 -12.75 18.41
CA ARG A 293 15.05 -13.50 17.15
C ARG A 293 13.65 -13.97 16.79
N ASP A 294 13.23 -13.71 15.55
CA ASP A 294 11.92 -14.10 15.06
C ASP A 294 12.05 -14.62 13.62
N VAL A 295 12.14 -15.95 13.51
CA VAL A 295 12.42 -16.60 12.22
C VAL A 295 11.22 -16.52 11.27
N GLU A 296 10.00 -16.54 11.79
CA GLU A 296 8.79 -16.49 10.96
C GLU A 296 8.64 -15.13 10.28
N THR A 297 8.80 -14.05 11.05
CA THR A 297 8.80 -12.68 10.49
C THR A 297 9.96 -12.51 9.49
N GLY A 298 11.11 -13.13 9.76
CA GLY A 298 12.23 -13.17 8.83
C GLY A 298 11.92 -13.86 7.49
N ILE A 299 11.13 -14.94 7.50
CA ILE A 299 10.66 -15.63 6.28
C ILE A 299 9.70 -14.71 5.51
N ILE A 300 8.73 -14.11 6.19
CA ILE A 300 7.75 -13.19 5.59
C ILE A 300 8.45 -12.03 4.90
N ASP A 301 9.42 -11.39 5.58
CA ASP A 301 10.19 -10.29 5.00
C ASP A 301 11.02 -10.71 3.78
N ALA A 302 11.58 -11.92 3.77
CA ALA A 302 12.32 -12.39 2.62
C ALA A 302 11.41 -12.67 1.40
N GLU A 303 10.21 -13.22 1.62
CA GLU A 303 9.22 -13.37 0.54
C GLU A 303 8.71 -12.01 0.05
N ASN A 304 8.45 -11.05 0.95
CA ASN A 304 8.10 -9.68 0.57
C ASN A 304 9.20 -9.01 -0.27
N ALA A 305 10.48 -9.30 0.03
CA ALA A 305 11.59 -8.82 -0.77
C ALA A 305 11.61 -9.41 -2.19
N ILE A 306 11.32 -10.71 -2.33
CA ILE A 306 11.20 -11.39 -3.64
C ILE A 306 10.00 -10.85 -4.42
N TYR A 307 8.88 -10.60 -3.74
CA TYR A 307 7.68 -10.03 -4.36
C TYR A 307 7.96 -8.62 -4.91
N ALA A 308 8.65 -7.78 -4.14
CA ALA A 308 9.01 -6.43 -4.53
C ALA A 308 10.04 -6.38 -5.69
N ASP A 309 11.02 -7.29 -5.71
CA ASP A 309 11.97 -7.45 -6.81
C ASP A 309 12.41 -8.91 -6.97
N LYS A 310 11.81 -9.58 -7.96
CA LYS A 310 12.12 -10.99 -8.31
C LYS A 310 13.55 -11.21 -8.78
N THR A 311 14.27 -10.14 -9.14
CA THR A 311 15.67 -10.21 -9.60
C THR A 311 16.66 -9.93 -8.48
N TYR A 312 16.19 -9.64 -7.26
CA TYR A 312 17.07 -9.36 -6.13
C TYR A 312 17.57 -10.65 -5.48
N SER A 313 18.67 -11.20 -6.00
CA SER A 313 19.28 -12.48 -5.59
C SER A 313 19.44 -12.64 -4.08
N LYS A 314 19.85 -11.57 -3.38
CA LYS A 314 20.03 -11.58 -1.92
C LYS A 314 18.75 -11.96 -1.16
N ALA A 315 17.56 -11.63 -1.67
CA ALA A 315 16.29 -12.00 -1.03
C ALA A 315 16.12 -13.52 -0.94
N TYR A 316 16.41 -14.25 -2.02
CA TYR A 316 16.40 -15.72 -2.03
C TYR A 316 17.42 -16.31 -1.05
N ALA A 317 18.63 -15.73 -0.99
CA ALA A 317 19.63 -16.12 -0.01
C ALA A 317 19.16 -15.89 1.44
N ARG A 318 18.44 -14.79 1.72
CA ARG A 318 17.87 -14.54 3.06
C ARG A 318 16.74 -15.50 3.39
N LEU A 319 15.86 -15.79 2.45
CA LEU A 319 14.78 -16.76 2.61
C LEU A 319 15.33 -18.14 2.95
N ALA A 320 16.35 -18.59 2.20
CA ALA A 320 17.01 -19.87 2.46
C ALA A 320 17.64 -19.92 3.86
N ARG A 321 18.34 -18.87 4.28
CA ARG A 321 18.94 -18.77 5.62
C ARG A 321 17.87 -18.75 6.73
N ALA A 322 16.72 -18.11 6.49
CA ALA A 322 15.59 -18.12 7.42
C ALA A 322 15.00 -19.54 7.56
N TYR A 323 14.85 -20.29 6.46
CA TYR A 323 14.41 -21.68 6.51
C TYR A 323 15.44 -22.61 7.16
N GLN A 324 16.74 -22.40 6.95
CA GLN A 324 17.80 -23.11 7.68
C GLN A 324 17.70 -22.85 9.19
N ALA A 325 17.50 -21.60 9.60
CA ALA A 325 17.29 -21.23 11.00
C ALA A 325 16.04 -21.87 11.62
N LYS A 326 15.03 -22.17 10.80
CA LYS A 326 13.81 -22.92 11.18
C LYS A 326 14.03 -24.44 11.21
N GLY A 327 15.18 -24.94 10.76
CA GLY A 327 15.47 -26.37 10.62
C GLY A 327 14.83 -27.02 9.38
N ASN A 328 14.35 -26.24 8.41
CA ASN A 328 13.71 -26.74 7.19
C ASN A 328 14.64 -26.62 5.97
N LEU A 329 15.60 -27.55 5.86
CA LEU A 329 16.60 -27.56 4.79
C LEU A 329 15.98 -27.72 3.39
N LYS A 330 14.89 -28.48 3.27
CA LYS A 330 14.19 -28.67 1.99
C LYS A 330 13.67 -27.34 1.43
N LYS A 331 12.93 -26.57 2.25
CA LYS A 331 12.45 -25.24 1.85
C LYS A 331 13.58 -24.25 1.60
N ALA A 332 14.69 -24.37 2.31
CA ALA A 332 15.87 -23.56 2.04
C ALA A 332 16.43 -23.83 0.63
N GLN A 333 16.52 -25.10 0.23
CA GLN A 333 16.93 -25.49 -1.12
C GLN A 333 15.94 -24.99 -2.17
N GLU A 334 14.64 -25.21 -1.97
CA GLU A 334 13.57 -24.74 -2.88
C GLU A 334 13.64 -23.22 -3.11
N ALA A 335 13.93 -22.43 -2.06
CA ALA A 335 14.10 -20.98 -2.18
C ALA A 335 15.25 -20.60 -3.12
N ILE A 336 16.40 -21.27 -3.02
CA ILE A 336 17.56 -21.01 -3.89
C ILE A 336 17.28 -21.46 -5.33
N VAL A 337 16.67 -22.63 -5.51
CA VAL A 337 16.27 -23.13 -6.83
C VAL A 337 15.29 -22.15 -7.50
N ARG A 338 14.29 -21.64 -6.77
CA ARG A 338 13.39 -20.59 -7.26
C ARG A 338 14.17 -19.37 -7.78
N GLY A 339 15.21 -18.94 -7.05
CA GLY A 339 16.07 -17.83 -7.47
C GLY A 339 16.86 -18.16 -8.73
N LEU A 340 17.53 -19.31 -8.78
CA LEU A 340 18.34 -19.73 -9.95
C LEU A 340 17.49 -20.03 -11.20
N ASN A 341 16.19 -20.26 -11.06
CA ASN A 341 15.27 -20.36 -12.20
C ASN A 341 14.86 -19.00 -12.78
N VAL A 342 15.23 -17.88 -12.16
CA VAL A 342 14.99 -16.53 -12.71
C VAL A 342 16.12 -16.20 -13.70
N PRO A 343 15.82 -15.99 -15.01
CA PRO A 343 16.85 -15.86 -16.05
C PRO A 343 17.90 -14.77 -15.79
N LEU A 344 17.52 -13.68 -15.13
CA LEU A 344 18.45 -12.57 -14.84
C LEU A 344 19.45 -12.86 -13.71
N ILE A 345 19.22 -13.89 -12.90
CA ILE A 345 20.07 -14.26 -11.75
C ILE A 345 20.43 -15.76 -11.71
N GLU A 346 20.19 -16.51 -12.79
CA GLU A 346 20.53 -17.93 -12.91
C GLU A 346 22.03 -18.23 -12.77
N ASN A 347 22.87 -17.20 -12.98
CA ASN A 347 24.33 -17.27 -12.88
C ASN A 347 24.88 -16.60 -11.60
N GLU A 348 24.03 -16.28 -10.63
CA GLU A 348 24.48 -15.59 -9.41
C GLU A 348 25.30 -16.53 -8.52
N ALA A 349 26.61 -16.29 -8.45
CA ALA A 349 27.56 -17.14 -7.74
C ALA A 349 27.16 -17.40 -6.27
N VAL A 350 26.67 -16.38 -5.56
CA VAL A 350 26.26 -16.51 -4.14
C VAL A 350 25.14 -17.53 -3.98
N LEU A 351 24.18 -17.58 -4.90
CA LEU A 351 23.09 -18.55 -4.85
C LEU A 351 23.59 -19.96 -5.15
N VAL A 352 24.50 -20.09 -6.13
CA VAL A 352 25.15 -21.38 -6.46
C VAL A 352 25.91 -21.95 -5.26
N GLU A 353 26.70 -21.13 -4.56
CA GLU A 353 27.43 -21.57 -3.36
C GLU A 353 26.50 -22.02 -2.24
N ILE A 354 25.42 -21.25 -1.96
CA ILE A 354 24.45 -21.65 -0.94
C ILE A 354 23.74 -22.96 -1.33
N LEU A 355 23.45 -23.16 -2.62
CA LEU A 355 22.85 -24.40 -3.08
C LEU A 355 23.78 -25.60 -2.83
N ILE A 356 25.05 -25.47 -3.19
CA ILE A 356 26.06 -26.50 -2.95
C ILE A 356 26.22 -26.77 -1.46
N GLU A 357 26.29 -25.72 -0.62
CA GLU A 357 26.34 -25.84 0.84
C GLU A 357 25.15 -26.65 1.37
N LEU A 358 23.93 -26.35 0.91
CA LEU A 358 22.71 -27.06 1.31
C LEU A 358 22.71 -28.53 0.87
N GLN A 359 23.15 -28.81 -0.35
CA GLN A 359 23.18 -30.17 -0.92
C GLN A 359 24.27 -31.07 -0.31
N THR A 360 25.29 -30.47 0.30
CA THR A 360 26.48 -31.17 0.84
C THR A 360 26.59 -31.06 2.35
N GLU A 361 25.55 -30.54 3.01
CA GLU A 361 25.53 -30.29 4.46
C GLU A 361 26.73 -29.45 4.93
N GLY A 362 27.15 -28.50 4.09
CA GLY A 362 28.29 -27.59 4.34
C GLY A 362 29.67 -28.19 4.08
N LYS A 363 29.77 -29.43 3.59
CA LYS A 363 31.07 -30.07 3.28
C LYS A 363 31.70 -29.56 1.98
N GLY A 364 30.92 -28.90 1.12
CA GLY A 364 31.36 -28.51 -0.21
C GLY A 364 31.30 -29.69 -1.19
N LEU A 365 31.72 -29.46 -2.43
CA LEU A 365 31.72 -30.50 -3.46
C LEU A 365 32.69 -31.63 -3.07
N PRO A 366 32.30 -32.91 -3.16
CA PRO A 366 33.19 -34.04 -2.87
C PRO A 366 34.51 -33.94 -3.66
N GLU A 367 35.64 -34.23 -3.01
CA GLU A 367 36.96 -34.26 -3.67
C GLU A 367 37.17 -35.58 -4.42
N ASP A 368 36.71 -36.68 -3.84
CA ASP A 368 36.76 -38.00 -4.45
C ASP A 368 35.84 -38.09 -5.67
N LYS A 369 36.35 -38.72 -6.74
CA LYS A 369 35.68 -38.80 -8.03
C LYS A 369 34.42 -39.67 -7.98
N GLU A 370 34.45 -40.79 -7.27
CA GLU A 370 33.30 -41.70 -7.17
C GLU A 370 32.22 -41.07 -6.30
N GLU A 371 32.61 -40.44 -5.19
CA GLU A 371 31.70 -39.68 -4.33
C GLU A 371 31.06 -38.51 -5.08
N TYR A 372 31.85 -37.77 -5.86
CA TYR A 372 31.37 -36.67 -6.69
C TYR A 372 30.35 -37.14 -7.73
N ARG A 373 30.64 -38.24 -8.45
CA ARG A 373 29.73 -38.80 -9.46
C ARG A 373 28.42 -39.25 -8.85
N ALA A 374 28.47 -39.98 -7.73
CA ALA A 374 27.28 -40.43 -7.00
C ALA A 374 26.44 -39.26 -6.49
N TRP A 375 27.09 -38.21 -5.98
CA TRP A 375 26.42 -36.97 -5.58
C TRP A 375 25.77 -36.28 -6.78
N ALA A 376 26.50 -36.10 -7.89
CA ALA A 376 26.03 -35.43 -9.09
C ALA A 376 24.81 -36.14 -9.69
N GLU A 377 24.86 -37.48 -9.82
CA GLU A 377 23.73 -38.28 -10.28
C GLU A 377 22.50 -38.10 -9.39
N LYS A 378 22.69 -38.12 -8.06
CA LYS A 378 21.61 -37.89 -7.09
C LYS A 378 20.96 -36.52 -7.25
N VAL A 379 21.74 -35.45 -7.35
CA VAL A 379 21.19 -34.08 -7.43
C VAL A 379 20.60 -33.75 -8.79
N LEU A 380 21.12 -34.34 -9.88
CA LEU A 380 20.58 -34.18 -11.22
C LEU A 380 19.28 -34.98 -11.42
N ALA A 381 19.07 -36.05 -10.65
CA ALA A 381 17.84 -36.83 -10.63
C ALA A 381 16.74 -36.22 -9.72
N ASP A 382 17.07 -35.26 -8.85
CA ASP A 382 16.10 -34.60 -7.97
C ASP A 382 15.13 -33.73 -8.79
N GLU A 383 13.83 -34.01 -8.69
CA GLU A 383 12.79 -33.26 -9.40
C GLU A 383 12.78 -31.78 -9.03
N ASN A 384 13.20 -31.41 -7.82
CA ASN A 384 13.28 -30.00 -7.40
C ASN A 384 14.36 -29.23 -8.17
N MET A 385 15.33 -29.92 -8.77
CA MET A 385 16.39 -29.31 -9.58
C MET A 385 16.02 -29.21 -11.06
N ARG A 386 14.83 -29.70 -11.44
CA ARG A 386 14.34 -29.60 -12.81
C ARG A 386 14.19 -28.13 -13.18
N GLY A 387 14.99 -27.68 -14.14
CA GLY A 387 14.96 -26.30 -14.66
C GLY A 387 16.12 -25.42 -14.22
N VAL A 388 16.88 -25.83 -13.19
CA VAL A 388 18.06 -25.08 -12.76
C VAL A 388 19.15 -25.21 -13.83
N LYS A 389 19.46 -24.09 -14.48
CA LYS A 389 20.45 -23.96 -15.55
C LYS A 389 21.64 -23.11 -15.06
N GLY A 390 22.33 -22.47 -15.99
CA GLY A 390 23.37 -21.49 -15.70
C GLY A 390 24.58 -22.06 -14.98
N GLU A 391 25.17 -21.24 -14.12
CA GLU A 391 26.44 -21.49 -13.46
C GLU A 391 26.44 -22.75 -12.58
N TRP A 392 25.34 -23.06 -11.88
CA TRP A 392 25.25 -24.28 -11.08
C TRP A 392 25.38 -25.53 -11.95
N ARG A 393 24.61 -25.58 -13.04
CA ARG A 393 24.62 -26.72 -13.98
C ARG A 393 25.98 -26.86 -14.67
N ARG A 394 26.54 -25.74 -15.13
CA ARG A 394 27.86 -25.67 -15.79
C ARG A 394 28.96 -26.28 -14.90
N ARG A 395 29.03 -25.88 -13.63
CA ARG A 395 30.03 -26.41 -12.69
C ARG A 395 29.93 -27.92 -12.47
N ILE A 396 28.71 -28.46 -12.45
CA ILE A 396 28.50 -29.90 -12.28
C ILE A 396 28.98 -30.65 -13.51
N GLU A 397 28.57 -30.19 -14.69
CA GLU A 397 28.90 -30.85 -15.96
C GLU A 397 30.39 -30.73 -16.30
N GLU A 398 31.03 -29.59 -16.05
CA GLU A 398 32.47 -29.41 -16.29
C GLU A 398 33.32 -30.39 -15.50
N ARG A 399 33.00 -30.60 -14.21
CA ARG A 399 33.75 -31.53 -13.37
C ARG A 399 33.46 -32.99 -13.69
N LEU A 400 32.23 -33.33 -14.09
CA LEU A 400 31.92 -34.66 -14.61
C LEU A 400 32.71 -34.96 -15.91
N ASN A 401 32.94 -33.95 -16.74
CA ASN A 401 33.64 -34.08 -18.01
C ASN A 401 35.17 -34.00 -17.88
N SER A 402 35.72 -33.23 -16.93
CA SER A 402 37.17 -33.17 -16.68
C SER A 402 37.74 -34.50 -16.23
N ASP A 403 36.88 -35.33 -15.65
CA ASP A 403 37.23 -36.62 -15.07
C ASP A 403 36.92 -37.80 -16.01
N ALA A 404 36.30 -37.55 -17.18
CA ALA A 404 36.05 -38.55 -18.22
C ALA A 404 37.28 -38.70 -19.13
#